data_AF-A0A920F0Q8-F1
#
_entry.id   AF-A0A920F0Q8-F1
#
_cell.length_a   1.000
_cell.length_b   1.000
_cell.length_c   1.000
_cell.angle_alpha   90.00
_cell.angle_beta   90.00
_cell.angle_gamma   90.00
#
_symmetry.space_group_name_H-M   'P 1'
#
loop_
_entity.id
_entity.type
_entity.pdbx_description
1 polymer ?
#
loop_
_entity_poly.entity_id
_entity_poly.type
_entity_poly.pdbx_seq_one_letter_code
_entity_poly.pdbx_strand_id
1 'polypeptide(L)' 'MDPTIKRNLQKKLISDIRRMYGPALKIIIGGPLAFCENNLFREVKADGQAADAREAVLLADSLVRKKKIPVKS' A
#
# COMPACT_ATOMS: atom_id res chain seq x y z
N MET A 1 -21.83 -4.59 -7.97
CA MET A 1 -21.08 -5.34 -6.94
C MET A 1 -21.19 -4.54 -5.64
N ASP A 2 -21.56 -5.19 -4.54
CA ASP A 2 -21.70 -4.53 -3.24
C ASP A 2 -20.35 -3.92 -2.79
N PRO A 3 -20.30 -2.64 -2.34
CA PRO A 3 -19.08 -1.98 -1.88
C PRO A 3 -18.34 -2.76 -0.76
N THR A 4 -19.08 -3.44 0.11
CA THR A 4 -18.56 -4.26 1.21
C THR A 4 -17.81 -5.48 0.70
N ILE A 5 -18.33 -6.12 -0.36
CA ILE A 5 -17.68 -7.28 -0.99
C ILE A 5 -16.36 -6.83 -1.63
N LYS A 6 -16.38 -5.72 -2.38
CA LYS A 6 -15.19 -5.17 -3.01
C LYS A 6 -14.10 -4.84 -1.99
N ARG A 7 -14.48 -4.27 -0.85
CA ARG A 7 -13.57 -4.00 0.27
C ARG A 7 -12.95 -5.27 0.84
N ASN A 8 -13.78 -6.26 1.16
CA ASN A 8 -13.30 -7.49 1.79
C ASN A 8 -12.32 -8.24 0.86
N LEU A 9 -12.56 -8.20 -0.45
CA LEU A 9 -11.63 -8.73 -1.45
C LEU A 9 -10.29 -7.99 -1.47
N GLN A 10 -10.30 -6.65 -1.45
CA GLN A 10 -9.07 -5.86 -1.40
C GLN A 10 -8.27 -6.11 -0.11
N LYS A 11 -8.94 -6.14 1.05
CA LYS A 11 -8.31 -6.46 2.35
C LYS A 11 -7.66 -7.84 2.31
N LYS A 12 -8.39 -8.86 1.82
CA LYS A 12 -7.87 -10.22 1.70
C LYS A 12 -6.66 -10.28 0.77
N LEU A 13 -6.73 -9.65 -0.40
CA LEU A 13 -5.64 -9.62 -1.37
C LEU A 13 -4.36 -9.01 -0.78
N ILE A 14 -4.47 -7.85 -0.13
CA ILE A 14 -3.30 -7.19 0.46
C ILE A 14 -2.72 -8.03 1.60
N SER A 15 -3.57 -8.63 2.43
CA SER A 15 -3.15 -9.54 3.50
C SER A 15 -2.42 -10.78 2.94
N ASP A 16 -2.95 -11.39 1.88
CA ASP A 16 -2.32 -12.54 1.22
C ASP A 16 -0.95 -12.18 0.62
N ILE A 17 -0.84 -11.02 -0.05
CA ILE A 17 0.45 -10.50 -0.57
C ILE A 17 1.43 -10.28 0.58
N ARG A 18 1.00 -9.65 1.68
CA ARG A 18 1.88 -9.39 2.83
C ARG A 18 2.30 -10.69 3.52
N ARG A 19 1.44 -11.71 3.59
CA ARG A 19 1.80 -13.04 4.11
C ARG A 19 2.85 -13.72 3.23
N MET A 20 2.73 -13.60 1.90
CA MET A 20 3.65 -14.25 0.96
C MET A 20 5.01 -13.56 0.84
N TYR A 21 5.02 -12.23 0.73
CA TYR A 21 6.23 -11.46 0.40
C TYR A 21 6.79 -10.68 1.59
N GLY A 22 6.06 -10.61 2.70
CA GLY A 22 6.50 -9.93 3.92
C GLY A 22 6.92 -8.47 3.65
N PRO A 23 8.03 -8.00 4.24
CA PRO A 23 8.52 -6.64 4.05
C PRO A 23 9.31 -6.44 2.74
N ALA A 24 9.53 -7.49 1.94
CA ALA A 24 10.31 -7.40 0.70
C ALA A 24 9.61 -6.53 -0.35
N LEU A 25 8.27 -6.55 -0.36
CA LEU A 25 7.43 -5.75 -1.24
C LEU A 25 6.86 -4.53 -0.50
N LYS A 26 6.87 -3.38 -1.19
CA LYS A 26 6.20 -2.16 -0.75
C LYS A 26 4.82 -2.08 -1.37
N ILE A 27 3.80 -1.86 -0.54
CA ILE A 27 2.40 -1.82 -0.97
C ILE A 27 1.85 -0.41 -0.79
N ILE A 28 1.38 0.20 -1.88
CA ILE A 28 0.66 1.47 -1.87
C ILE A 28 -0.78 1.18 -2.29
N ILE A 29 -1.74 1.76 -1.59
CA ILE A 29 -3.16 1.68 -1.96
C ILE A 29 -3.68 3.03 -2.44
N GLY A 30 -4.65 3.04 -3.34
CA GLY A 30 -5.24 4.26 -3.87
C GLY A 30 -6.71 4.11 -4.23
N GLY A 31 -7.26 5.16 -4.82
CA GLY A 31 -8.67 5.24 -5.20
C GLY A 31 -9.61 5.49 -4.00
N PRO A 32 -10.92 5.61 -4.26
CA PRO A 32 -11.88 6.06 -3.24
C PRO A 32 -11.85 5.23 -1.96
N LEU A 33 -11.64 3.92 -2.05
CA LEU A 33 -11.62 3.04 -0.89
C LEU A 33 -10.42 3.28 0.04
N ALA A 34 -9.28 3.77 -0.48
CA ALA A 34 -8.14 4.14 0.34
C ALA A 34 -8.38 5.44 1.16
N PHE A 35 -9.36 6.26 0.74
CA PHE A 35 -9.67 7.56 1.37
C PHE A 35 -10.98 7.56 2.15
N CYS A 36 -11.97 6.79 1.71
CA CYS A 36 -13.29 6.71 2.35
C CYS A 36 -13.25 5.96 3.69
N GLU A 37 -12.27 5.10 3.91
CA GLU A 37 -12.12 4.37 5.16
C GLU A 37 -10.91 4.88 5.95
N ASN A 38 -11.21 5.60 7.03
CA ASN A 38 -10.19 6.03 8.00
C ASN A 38 -9.38 4.80 8.44
N ASN A 39 -8.10 4.76 8.05
CA ASN A 39 -7.10 3.76 8.43
C ASN A 39 -7.12 2.41 7.70
N LEU A 40 -7.79 2.26 6.53
CA LEU A 40 -7.71 1.01 5.75
C LEU A 40 -6.26 0.58 5.49
N PHE A 41 -5.39 1.53 5.10
CA PHE A 41 -3.98 1.24 4.85
C PHE A 41 -3.25 0.69 6.09
N ARG A 42 -3.64 1.12 7.30
CA ARG A 42 -3.06 0.63 8.56
C ARG A 42 -3.59 -0.76 8.88
N GLU A 43 -4.89 -0.99 8.70
CA GLU A 43 -5.53 -2.29 8.93
C GLU A 43 -4.89 -3.39 8.08
N VAL A 44 -4.65 -3.11 6.80
CA VAL A 44 -4.03 -4.06 5.86
C VAL A 44 -2.50 -4.02 5.86
N LYS A 45 -1.89 -3.21 6.74
CA LYS A 45 -0.44 -3.00 6.85
C LYS A 45 0.22 -2.64 5.51
N ALA A 46 -0.43 -1.79 4.70
CA ALA A 46 0.19 -1.18 3.53
C ALA A 46 1.27 -0.17 3.95
N ASP A 47 2.25 0.06 3.08
CA ASP A 47 3.35 1.01 3.32
C ASP A 47 2.94 2.46 3.03
N GLY A 48 1.79 2.68 2.39
CA GLY A 48 1.30 4.01 2.08
C GLY A 48 -0.06 4.04 1.38
N GLN A 49 -0.61 5.24 1.27
CA GLN A 49 -1.83 5.54 0.53
C GLN A 49 -1.63 6.77 -0.36
N ALA A 50 -2.29 6.83 -1.50
CA ALA A 50 -2.19 7.93 -2.47
C ALA A 50 -3.56 8.32 -3.04
N ALA A 51 -3.89 9.61 -3.03
CA ALA A 51 -5.16 10.16 -3.47
C ALA A 51 -5.33 10.08 -4.98
N ASP A 52 -4.21 10.22 -5.68
CA ASP A 52 -4.14 10.22 -7.13
C ASP A 52 -2.86 9.57 -7.63
N ALA A 53 -2.73 9.51 -8.96
CA ALA A 53 -1.58 8.92 -9.61
C ALA A 53 -0.27 9.68 -9.33
N ARG A 54 -0.33 11.01 -9.16
CA ARG A 54 0.86 11.84 -8.91
C ARG A 54 1.42 11.55 -7.52
N GLU A 55 0.57 11.51 -6.51
CA GLU A 55 0.97 11.13 -5.15
C GLU A 55 1.52 9.71 -5.10
N ALA A 56 0.92 8.77 -5.84
CA ALA A 56 1.38 7.39 -5.89
C ALA A 56 2.82 7.29 -6.41
N VAL A 57 3.16 8.06 -7.45
CA VAL A 57 4.53 8.13 -8.00
C VAL A 57 5.52 8.71 -6.99
N LEU A 58 5.19 9.82 -6.35
CA LEU A 58 6.06 10.45 -5.36
C LEU A 58 6.30 9.53 -4.14
N LEU A 59 5.25 8.84 -3.70
CA LEU A 59 5.33 7.92 -2.57
C LEU A 59 6.14 6.67 -2.91
N ALA A 60 5.96 6.11 -4.12
CA ALA A 60 6.77 4.99 -4.60
C ALA A 60 8.26 5.36 -4.67
N ASP A 61 8.60 6.52 -5.22
CA ASP A 61 9.98 7.01 -5.29
C ASP A 61 10.59 7.15 -3.89
N SER A 62 9.87 7.75 -2.94
CA SER A 62 10.30 7.89 -1.54
C SER A 62 10.54 6.55 -0.83
N LEU A 63 9.62 5.59 -1.02
CA LEU A 63 9.73 4.25 -0.41
C LEU A 63 10.92 3.44 -0.94
N VAL A 64 11.25 3.61 -2.22
CA VAL A 64 12.40 2.95 -2.84
C VAL A 64 13.70 3.66 -2.45
N ARG A 65 13.73 5.00 -2.43
CA ARG A 65 14.94 5.78 -2.06
C ARG A 65 15.32 5.68 -0.59
N LYS A 66 14.35 5.50 0.33
CA LYS A 66 14.65 5.19 1.74
C LYS A 66 15.43 3.88 1.90
N LYS A 67 15.45 3.02 0.89
CA LYS A 67 16.27 1.81 0.80
C LYS A 67 17.68 2.10 0.25
N LYS A 68 18.26 3.29 0.54
CA LYS A 68 19.70 3.52 0.41
C LYS A 68 20.42 2.54 1.35
N ILE A 69 20.73 1.37 0.80
CA ILE A 69 21.77 0.49 1.31
C ILE A 69 22.99 1.39 1.52
N PRO A 70 23.58 1.48 2.72
CA PRO A 70 24.84 2.20 2.86
C PRO A 70 25.82 1.49 1.95
N VAL A 71 26.23 2.17 0.87
CA VAL A 71 27.35 1.74 0.07
C VAL A 71 28.53 1.80 1.03
N LYS A 72 29.04 0.64 1.45
CA LYS A 72 30.29 0.59 2.23
C LYS A 72 31.37 1.23 1.35
N SER A 73 31.91 2.36 1.80
CA SER A 73 33.21 2.86 1.35
C SER A 73 34.30 1.85 1.63
#